data_AF-A0A1A9LDX3-F1
#
_entry.id   AF-A0A1A9LDX3-F1
#
_cell.length_a   1.000
_cell.length_b   1.000
_cell.length_c   1.000
_cell.angle_alpha   90.00
_cell.angle_beta   90.00
_cell.angle_gamma   90.00
#
_symmetry.space_group_name_H-M   'P 1'
#
loop_
_entity.id
_entity.type
_entity.pdbx_description
1 polymer ?
#
loop_
_entity_poly.entity_id
_entity_poly.type
_entity_poly.pdbx_seq_one_letter_code
_entity_poly.pdbx_strand_id
1 'polypeptide(L)'
;MKTKILSVMMLIAFIATAQKKNGTVYIEHPSIDVVNQFVAASVAGDRSKMASYLTDDFKAYNGTSDRASDKGMDKESFLDNQMVYHDQLDYYNIVPFPNSYPDAIEYKKDNTDGAVWVQTWDLIKGVHKITGVKIDAASHRLYTLNKNNKIAMLIYYKNDGPIDEIRASFTDRKNGTIYNHHEYINTVRKMVYALENNDLDKMYSFYDDDAEFIDSSTPDYESISLAEQKVIDKQILDKYEVSSIDMVGYPDYLHYEMGDADVVMSWWNINLIRKSDKKAIILPIHYVNYFNKEGKIISETAYYNAKLFD
;
A
#
# COMPACT_ATOMS: atom_id res chain seq x y z
N MET A 1 25.20 9.10 -51.19
CA MET A 1 25.57 8.41 -49.93
C MET A 1 26.59 9.18 -49.10
N LYS A 2 27.72 9.63 -49.67
CA LYS A 2 28.77 10.36 -48.92
C LYS A 2 28.27 11.63 -48.20
N THR A 3 27.39 12.42 -48.81
CA THR A 3 26.82 13.65 -48.20
C THR A 3 25.86 13.37 -47.05
N LYS A 4 25.06 12.29 -47.13
CA LYS A 4 24.14 11.90 -46.05
C LYS A 4 24.88 11.35 -44.82
N ILE A 5 25.99 10.64 -45.03
CA ILE A 5 26.86 10.15 -43.96
C ILE A 5 27.55 11.32 -43.24
N LEU A 6 28.02 12.33 -43.98
CA LEU A 6 28.63 13.53 -43.41
C LEU A 6 27.63 14.34 -42.56
N SER A 7 26.38 14.46 -43.01
CA SER A 7 25.31 15.16 -42.28
C SER A 7 24.90 14.44 -40.99
N VAL A 8 24.86 13.11 -40.98
CA VAL A 8 24.56 12.30 -39.79
C VAL A 8 25.72 12.37 -38.77
N MET A 9 26.97 12.33 -39.23
CA MET A 9 28.14 12.49 -38.35
C MET A 9 28.24 13.90 -37.74
N MET A 10 27.89 14.94 -38.49
CA MET A 10 27.79 16.30 -37.94
C MET A 10 26.69 16.42 -36.89
N LEU A 11 25.50 15.82 -37.12
CA LEU A 11 24.41 15.80 -36.13
C LEU A 11 24.81 15.10 -34.82
N ILE A 12 25.53 13.97 -34.90
CA ILE A 12 26.01 13.23 -33.72
C ILE A 12 27.05 14.04 -32.94
N ALA A 13 27.92 14.79 -33.64
CA ALA A 13 28.91 15.66 -32.99
C ALA A 13 28.28 16.88 -32.28
N PHE A 14 27.16 17.42 -32.80
CA PHE A 14 26.41 18.48 -32.13
C PHE A 14 25.64 18.00 -30.89
N ILE A 15 25.14 16.75 -30.89
CA ILE A 15 24.46 16.19 -29.72
C ILE A 15 25.45 15.94 -28.56
N ALA A 16 26.69 15.55 -28.86
CA ALA A 16 27.73 15.29 -27.85
C ALA A 16 28.29 16.56 -27.17
N THR A 17 28.12 17.75 -27.77
CA THR A 17 28.64 19.03 -27.26
C THR A 17 27.60 19.90 -26.56
N ALA A 18 26.33 19.47 -26.52
CA ALA A 18 25.24 20.23 -25.89
C ALA A 18 25.19 20.11 -24.36
N GLN A 19 25.85 19.11 -23.76
CA GLN A 19 25.77 18.84 -22.33
C GLN A 19 26.80 19.66 -21.53
N LYS A 20 26.34 20.46 -20.56
CA LYS A 20 27.19 21.20 -19.63
C LYS A 20 27.37 20.40 -18.34
N LYS A 21 28.59 20.00 -18.03
CA LYS A 21 28.94 19.32 -16.76
C LYS A 21 28.88 20.32 -15.60
N ASN A 22 28.13 19.99 -14.53
CA ASN A 22 28.12 20.77 -13.29
C ASN A 22 28.42 19.86 -12.09
N GLY A 23 29.72 19.63 -11.83
CA GLY A 23 30.16 18.85 -10.68
C GLY A 23 30.64 17.43 -10.99
N THR A 24 30.89 16.69 -9.91
CA THR A 24 31.28 15.27 -9.93
C THR A 24 30.41 14.50 -8.95
N VAL A 25 29.98 13.31 -9.33
CA VAL A 25 29.21 12.39 -8.49
C VAL A 25 30.12 11.26 -8.04
N TYR A 26 30.04 10.89 -6.77
CA TYR A 26 30.85 9.89 -6.11
C TYR A 26 29.95 8.87 -5.40
N ILE A 27 30.18 7.59 -5.66
CA ILE A 27 29.55 6.47 -4.94
C ILE A 27 30.29 6.15 -3.63
N GLU A 28 31.54 6.60 -3.49
CA GLU A 28 32.36 6.50 -2.29
C GLU A 28 32.90 7.89 -1.93
N HIS A 29 32.53 8.40 -0.76
CA HIS A 29 32.93 9.73 -0.30
C HIS A 29 32.82 9.83 1.23
N PRO A 30 33.75 10.48 1.96
CA PRO A 30 33.68 10.60 3.42
C PRO A 30 32.37 11.21 3.95
N SER A 31 31.73 12.08 3.15
CA SER A 31 30.43 12.66 3.50
C SER A 31 29.29 11.64 3.50
N ILE A 32 29.36 10.59 2.66
CA ILE A 32 28.40 9.47 2.68
C ILE A 32 28.53 8.72 4.02
N ASP A 33 29.75 8.46 4.49
CA ASP A 33 29.98 7.79 5.78
C ASP A 33 29.39 8.58 6.94
N VAL A 34 29.52 9.91 6.92
CA VAL A 34 28.91 10.79 7.93
C VAL A 34 27.39 10.67 7.92
N VAL A 35 26.75 10.69 6.74
CA VAL A 35 25.30 10.54 6.62
C VAL A 35 24.84 9.17 7.11
N ASN A 36 25.55 8.10 6.73
CA ASN A 36 25.23 6.74 7.18
C ASN A 36 25.35 6.60 8.71
N GLN A 37 26.40 7.16 9.31
CA GLN A 37 26.57 7.14 10.75
C GLN A 37 25.53 7.99 11.49
N PHE A 38 25.14 9.13 10.91
CA PHE A 38 24.05 9.97 11.41
C PHE A 38 22.72 9.19 11.42
N VAL A 39 22.39 8.51 10.32
CA VAL A 39 21.18 7.68 10.21
C VAL A 39 21.23 6.52 11.22
N ALA A 40 22.37 5.83 11.34
CA ALA A 40 22.54 4.75 12.31
C ALA A 40 22.37 5.24 13.76
N ALA A 41 22.86 6.44 14.10
CA ALA A 41 22.65 7.05 15.41
C ALA A 41 21.16 7.36 15.65
N SER A 42 20.44 7.82 14.63
CA SER A 42 18.99 8.03 14.70
C SER A 42 18.23 6.74 15.00
N VAL A 43 18.54 5.66 14.28
CA VAL A 43 17.92 4.33 14.50
C VAL A 43 18.23 3.79 15.89
N ALA A 44 19.42 4.05 16.41
CA ALA A 44 19.84 3.64 17.75
C ALA A 44 19.33 4.54 18.89
N GLY A 45 18.59 5.63 18.59
CA GLY A 45 18.14 6.59 19.59
C GLY A 45 19.27 7.42 20.22
N ASP A 46 20.44 7.50 19.58
CA ASP A 46 21.61 8.23 20.10
C ASP A 46 21.58 9.71 19.67
N ARG A 47 20.73 10.48 20.35
CA ARG A 47 20.53 11.92 20.10
C ARG A 47 21.84 12.71 20.17
N SER A 48 22.71 12.41 21.13
CA SER A 48 23.99 13.11 21.32
C SER A 48 24.94 12.86 20.15
N LYS A 49 25.03 11.62 19.66
CA LYS A 49 25.84 11.29 18.50
C LYS A 49 25.27 11.90 17.23
N MET A 50 23.95 11.91 17.03
CA MET A 50 23.32 12.64 15.93
C MET A 50 23.70 14.13 15.96
N ALA A 51 23.52 14.79 17.10
CA ALA A 51 23.83 16.21 17.28
C ALA A 51 25.29 16.53 16.94
N SER A 52 26.20 15.60 17.21
CA SER A 52 27.62 15.74 16.88
C SER A 52 27.89 15.83 15.38
N TYR A 53 27.04 15.28 14.51
CA TYR A 53 27.21 15.34 13.06
C TYR A 53 26.63 16.62 12.44
N LEU A 54 25.81 17.38 13.17
CA LEU A 54 25.14 18.59 12.67
C LEU A 54 25.95 19.85 13.00
N THR A 55 25.93 20.86 12.13
CA THR A 55 26.42 22.21 12.49
C THR A 55 25.53 22.85 13.54
N ASP A 56 25.98 23.95 14.16
CA ASP A 56 25.19 24.66 15.19
C ASP A 56 24.01 25.43 14.58
N ASP A 57 24.17 25.89 13.35
CA ASP A 57 23.18 26.62 12.56
C ASP A 57 22.33 25.71 11.64
N PHE A 58 22.33 24.40 11.90
CA PHE A 58 21.65 23.41 11.06
C PHE A 58 20.16 23.73 10.81
N LYS A 59 19.70 23.43 9.59
CA LYS A 59 18.28 23.52 9.20
C LYS A 59 17.77 22.31 8.44
N ALA A 60 16.59 21.83 8.82
CA ALA A 60 15.84 20.81 8.07
C ALA A 60 14.60 21.39 7.40
N TYR A 61 14.36 21.04 6.14
CA TYR A 61 13.23 21.52 5.34
C TYR A 61 12.40 20.36 4.82
N ASN A 62 11.08 20.50 4.86
CA ASN A 62 10.18 19.61 4.16
C ASN A 62 10.07 20.07 2.69
N GLY A 63 10.60 19.26 1.77
CA GLY A 63 10.60 19.54 0.34
C GLY A 63 9.21 19.55 -0.30
N THR A 64 8.17 19.10 0.41
CA THR A 64 6.75 19.18 -0.02
C THR A 64 5.97 20.33 0.63
N SER A 65 6.63 21.16 1.44
CA SER A 65 6.01 22.34 2.07
C SER A 65 5.52 23.33 1.01
N ASP A 66 4.26 23.76 1.10
CA ASP A 66 3.67 24.82 0.26
C ASP A 66 3.78 26.21 0.91
N ARG A 67 4.40 26.29 2.10
CA ARG A 67 4.50 27.52 2.89
C ARG A 67 5.69 28.35 2.43
N ALA A 68 5.42 29.45 1.72
CA ALA A 68 6.45 30.39 1.25
C ALA A 68 7.29 31.04 2.37
N SER A 69 6.80 31.02 3.62
CA SER A 69 7.49 31.55 4.80
C SER A 69 8.16 30.49 5.67
N ASP A 70 8.28 29.24 5.19
CA ASP A 70 8.94 28.16 5.91
C ASP A 70 10.43 28.48 6.13
N LYS A 71 10.82 28.57 7.41
CA LYS A 71 12.19 28.87 7.83
C LYS A 71 13.00 27.62 8.16
N GLY A 72 12.43 26.44 7.94
CA GLY A 72 13.01 25.17 8.32
C GLY A 72 13.05 24.95 9.84
N MET A 73 13.08 23.68 10.21
CA MET A 73 13.25 23.21 11.58
C MET A 73 14.71 23.41 12.02
N ASP A 74 14.91 24.01 13.20
CA ASP A 74 16.26 24.12 13.79
C ASP A 74 16.78 22.78 14.33
N LYS A 75 18.06 22.76 14.69
CA LYS A 75 18.80 21.60 15.19
C LYS A 75 18.10 20.86 16.32
N GLU A 76 17.72 21.56 17.40
CA GLU A 76 17.14 20.91 18.58
C GLU A 76 15.75 20.35 18.27
N SER A 77 14.92 21.13 17.58
CA SER A 77 13.58 20.69 17.16
C SER A 77 13.65 19.47 16.23
N PHE A 78 14.64 19.42 15.35
CA PHE A 78 14.86 18.30 14.44
C PHE A 78 15.31 17.04 15.18
N LEU A 79 16.26 17.17 16.10
CA LEU A 79 16.71 16.04 16.92
C LEU A 79 15.56 15.46 17.74
N ASP A 80 14.75 16.30 18.37
CA ASP A 80 13.58 15.86 19.13
C ASP A 80 12.55 15.16 18.23
N ASN A 81 12.30 15.70 17.04
CA ASN A 81 11.42 15.05 16.06
C ASN A 81 11.94 13.68 15.61
N GLN A 82 13.25 13.51 15.45
CA GLN A 82 13.83 12.21 15.11
C GLN A 82 13.69 11.20 16.25
N MET A 83 13.81 11.63 17.50
CA MET A 83 13.64 10.75 18.66
C MET A 83 12.21 10.23 18.79
N VAL A 84 11.20 10.98 18.31
CA VAL A 84 9.81 10.48 18.25
C VAL A 84 9.72 9.14 17.49
N TYR A 85 10.45 8.98 16.38
CA TYR A 85 10.44 7.73 15.62
C TYR A 85 11.03 6.56 16.42
N HIS A 86 12.17 6.76 17.07
CA HIS A 86 12.78 5.74 17.92
C HIS A 86 11.89 5.40 19.13
N ASP A 87 11.31 6.42 19.76
CA ASP A 87 10.59 6.25 21.02
C ASP A 87 9.18 5.71 20.82
N GLN A 88 8.53 5.99 19.67
CA GLN A 88 7.15 5.62 19.41
C GLN A 88 6.96 4.47 18.43
N LEU A 89 8.02 4.00 17.77
CA LEU A 89 7.92 2.88 16.84
C LEU A 89 8.64 1.65 17.38
N ASP A 90 7.96 0.51 17.34
CA ASP A 90 8.62 -0.79 17.39
C ASP A 90 9.28 -1.10 16.05
N TYR A 91 10.40 -1.82 16.09
CA TYR A 91 11.16 -2.22 14.90
C TYR A 91 11.60 -1.03 14.03
N TYR A 92 11.82 0.14 14.64
CA TYR A 92 12.27 1.32 13.93
C TYR A 92 13.58 1.03 13.19
N ASN A 93 13.57 1.31 11.89
CA ASN A 93 14.75 1.16 11.06
C ASN A 93 14.70 2.11 9.86
N ILE A 94 15.87 2.47 9.35
CA ILE A 94 16.02 3.18 8.09
C ILE A 94 16.95 2.32 7.24
N VAL A 95 16.47 1.89 6.07
CA VAL A 95 17.24 1.07 5.13
C VAL A 95 17.24 1.70 3.75
N PRO A 96 18.28 1.51 2.92
CA PRO A 96 18.26 1.98 1.55
C PRO A 96 17.05 1.45 0.78
N PHE A 97 16.47 2.27 -0.09
CA PHE A 97 15.46 1.81 -1.02
C PHE A 97 16.07 0.75 -1.96
N PRO A 98 15.34 -0.33 -2.32
CA PRO A 98 15.87 -1.36 -3.20
C PRO A 98 16.46 -0.79 -4.50
N ASN A 99 17.67 -1.22 -4.84
CA ASN A 99 18.43 -0.74 -6.01
C ASN A 99 18.78 0.76 -5.98
N SER A 100 18.78 1.38 -4.80
CA SER A 100 19.31 2.73 -4.57
C SER A 100 20.61 2.69 -3.77
N TYR A 101 21.40 3.76 -3.89
CA TYR A 101 22.62 3.98 -3.13
C TYR A 101 22.78 5.48 -2.84
N PRO A 102 23.47 5.85 -1.75
CA PRO A 102 23.81 7.24 -1.49
C PRO A 102 24.82 7.75 -2.52
N ASP A 103 24.57 8.92 -3.08
CA ASP A 103 25.50 9.61 -3.99
C ASP A 103 25.98 10.91 -3.35
N ALA A 104 27.30 11.13 -3.33
CA ALA A 104 27.89 12.41 -3.00
C ALA A 104 28.12 13.25 -4.26
N ILE A 105 27.77 14.52 -4.20
CA ILE A 105 27.83 15.43 -5.34
C ILE A 105 28.62 16.68 -4.94
N GLU A 106 29.72 16.92 -5.64
CA GLU A 106 30.49 18.15 -5.56
C GLU A 106 30.12 19.05 -6.74
N TYR A 107 29.25 20.03 -6.53
CA TYR A 107 28.90 20.98 -7.59
C TYR A 107 30.06 21.93 -7.90
N LYS A 108 30.18 22.34 -9.17
CA LYS A 108 31.15 23.38 -9.59
C LYS A 108 30.53 24.77 -9.53
N LYS A 109 29.28 24.88 -9.97
CA LYS A 109 28.55 26.14 -10.03
C LYS A 109 28.08 26.52 -8.62
N ASP A 110 28.30 27.77 -8.24
CA ASP A 110 27.81 28.37 -6.99
C ASP A 110 28.23 27.63 -5.71
N ASN A 111 29.35 26.89 -5.74
CA ASN A 111 29.90 26.12 -4.62
C ASN A 111 31.22 26.71 -4.10
N THR A 112 31.21 27.98 -3.72
CA THR A 112 32.42 28.70 -3.25
C THR A 112 32.96 28.15 -1.94
N ASP A 113 32.11 27.51 -1.13
CA ASP A 113 32.44 27.02 0.21
C ASP A 113 32.85 25.54 0.24
N GLY A 114 32.90 24.88 -0.93
CA GLY A 114 33.27 23.48 -1.05
C GLY A 114 32.29 22.54 -0.35
N ALA A 115 31.00 22.87 -0.36
CA ALA A 115 29.96 22.03 0.21
C ALA A 115 29.76 20.78 -0.64
N VAL A 116 29.47 19.67 0.04
CA VAL A 116 29.17 18.37 -0.58
C VAL A 116 27.71 18.06 -0.34
N TRP A 117 27.00 17.71 -1.40
CA TRP A 117 25.64 17.18 -1.28
C TRP A 117 25.71 15.66 -1.15
N VAL A 118 24.90 15.08 -0.27
CA VAL A 118 24.68 13.63 -0.22
C VAL A 118 23.19 13.38 -0.42
N GLN A 119 22.86 12.66 -1.48
CA GLN A 119 21.49 12.32 -1.87
C GLN A 119 21.23 10.85 -1.54
N THR A 120 20.09 10.56 -0.90
CA THR A 120 19.73 9.21 -0.47
C THR A 120 18.24 8.95 -0.71
N TRP A 121 17.92 7.70 -1.06
CA TRP A 121 16.56 7.17 -1.06
C TRP A 121 16.49 6.07 -0.02
N ASP A 122 15.69 6.30 1.02
CA ASP A 122 15.56 5.39 2.15
C ASP A 122 14.11 4.92 2.32
N LEU A 123 13.93 3.73 2.86
CA LEU A 123 12.69 3.27 3.46
C LEU A 123 12.76 3.51 4.97
N ILE A 124 11.85 4.35 5.47
CA ILE A 124 11.61 4.50 6.91
C ILE A 124 10.62 3.42 7.32
N LYS A 125 11.02 2.59 8.28
CA LYS A 125 10.26 1.42 8.72
C LYS A 125 9.98 1.47 10.22
N GLY A 126 8.82 0.96 10.61
CA GLY A 126 8.46 0.76 12.02
C GLY A 126 6.96 0.52 12.19
N VAL A 127 6.55 0.16 13.40
CA VAL A 127 5.15 0.00 13.77
C VAL A 127 4.86 0.89 14.96
N HIS A 128 3.88 1.78 14.84
CA HIS A 128 3.56 2.69 15.94
C HIS A 128 3.01 1.93 17.15
N LYS A 129 3.68 2.08 18.30
CA LYS A 129 3.48 1.28 19.52
C LYS A 129 2.04 1.28 20.02
N ILE A 130 1.33 2.40 19.83
CA ILE A 130 -0.03 2.56 20.37
C ILE A 130 -1.08 2.15 19.35
N THR A 131 -0.96 2.59 18.10
CA THR A 131 -2.02 2.43 17.09
C THR A 131 -1.83 1.22 16.19
N GLY A 132 -0.64 0.59 16.20
CA GLY A 132 -0.31 -0.52 15.31
C GLY A 132 -0.13 -0.13 13.84
N VAL A 133 -0.26 1.16 13.49
CA VAL A 133 -0.06 1.64 12.13
C VAL A 133 1.38 1.41 11.71
N LYS A 134 1.55 0.71 10.57
CA LYS A 134 2.85 0.41 9.99
C LYS A 134 3.34 1.59 9.15
N ILE A 135 4.57 2.00 9.41
CA ILE A 135 5.34 2.86 8.54
C ILE A 135 6.26 1.97 7.71
N ASP A 136 6.07 2.00 6.39
CA ASP A 136 6.98 1.41 5.40
C ASP A 136 6.94 2.35 4.19
N ALA A 137 7.68 3.44 4.29
CA ALA A 137 7.52 4.59 3.42
C ALA A 137 8.87 5.07 2.89
N ALA A 138 8.92 5.31 1.57
CA ALA A 138 10.06 5.92 0.93
C ALA A 138 10.22 7.38 1.38
N SER A 139 11.48 7.78 1.59
CA SER A 139 11.88 9.14 1.84
C SER A 139 13.10 9.46 0.98
N HIS A 140 13.02 10.58 0.26
CA HIS A 140 14.16 11.14 -0.45
C HIS A 140 14.80 12.21 0.42
N ARG A 141 16.10 12.12 0.67
CA ARG A 141 16.80 13.01 1.60
C ARG A 141 18.06 13.55 0.96
N LEU A 142 18.19 14.88 0.96
CA LEU A 142 19.36 15.61 0.51
C LEU A 142 20.03 16.29 1.69
N TYR A 143 21.27 15.91 1.96
CA TYR A 143 22.10 16.48 3.00
C TYR A 143 23.13 17.42 2.36
N THR A 144 23.38 18.59 2.95
CA THR A 144 24.58 19.36 2.61
C THR A 144 25.57 19.27 3.75
N LEU A 145 26.82 18.98 3.43
CA LEU A 145 27.92 18.94 4.38
C LEU A 145 28.89 20.09 4.10
N ASN A 146 29.34 20.74 5.16
CA ASN A 146 30.39 21.75 5.06
C ASN A 146 31.79 21.11 4.93
N LYS A 147 32.82 21.93 4.73
CA LYS A 147 34.22 21.50 4.63
C LYS A 147 34.77 20.70 5.84
N ASN A 148 34.11 20.77 6.99
CA ASN A 148 34.46 20.00 8.19
C ASN A 148 33.67 18.67 8.28
N ASN A 149 32.99 18.27 7.20
CA ASN A 149 32.10 17.10 7.14
C ASN A 149 31.02 17.11 8.23
N LYS A 150 30.46 18.29 8.53
CA LYS A 150 29.25 18.44 9.35
C LYS A 150 28.06 18.76 8.47
N ILE A 151 26.93 18.13 8.76
CA ILE A 151 25.66 18.33 8.06
C ILE A 151 25.13 19.72 8.44
N ALA A 152 25.02 20.60 7.45
CA ALA A 152 24.51 21.96 7.62
C ALA A 152 23.03 22.08 7.26
N MET A 153 22.56 21.27 6.31
CA MET A 153 21.16 21.28 5.89
C MET A 153 20.67 19.88 5.55
N LEU A 154 19.39 19.64 5.79
CA LEU A 154 18.63 18.50 5.27
C LEU A 154 17.39 19.01 4.53
N ILE A 155 17.17 18.56 3.30
CA ILE A 155 15.89 18.68 2.61
C ILE A 155 15.34 17.26 2.47
N TYR A 156 14.16 17.00 3.01
CA TYR A 156 13.54 15.68 2.94
C TYR A 156 12.17 15.74 2.25
N TYR A 157 11.87 14.71 1.48
CA TYR A 157 10.56 14.41 0.93
C TYR A 157 10.13 13.09 1.56
N LYS A 158 8.90 13.01 2.07
CA LYS A 158 8.38 11.81 2.71
C LYS A 158 6.90 11.63 2.45
N ASN A 159 6.42 10.41 2.59
CA ASN A 159 4.99 10.11 2.62
C ASN A 159 4.45 10.40 4.03
N ASP A 160 3.59 11.41 4.16
CA ASP A 160 2.95 11.77 5.43
C ASP A 160 1.73 10.89 5.77
N GLY A 161 1.22 10.11 4.81
CA GLY A 161 0.01 9.28 4.97
C GLY A 161 0.02 8.35 6.19
N PRO A 162 1.09 7.56 6.43
CA PRO A 162 1.18 6.74 7.65
C PRO A 162 1.15 7.56 8.94
N ILE A 163 1.69 8.79 8.94
CA ILE A 163 1.69 9.68 10.11
C ILE A 163 0.28 10.28 10.31
N ASP A 164 -0.41 10.64 9.23
CA ASP A 164 -1.82 11.04 9.29
C ASP A 164 -2.70 9.93 9.86
N GLU A 165 -2.50 8.70 9.42
CA GLU A 165 -3.25 7.53 9.91
C GLU A 165 -2.98 7.26 11.40
N ILE A 166 -1.72 7.38 11.86
CA ILE A 166 -1.40 7.33 13.29
C ILE A 166 -2.21 8.37 14.06
N ARG A 167 -2.27 9.62 13.58
CA ARG A 167 -3.02 10.69 14.25
C ARG A 167 -4.52 10.41 14.28
N ALA A 168 -5.08 9.94 13.17
CA ALA A 168 -6.50 9.63 13.05
C ALA A 168 -6.93 8.47 13.95
N SER A 169 -6.03 7.50 14.18
CA SER A 169 -6.26 6.31 14.99
C SER A 169 -6.41 6.57 16.50
N PHE A 170 -6.22 7.80 16.97
CA PHE A 170 -6.45 8.18 18.38
C PHE A 170 -7.89 8.61 18.68
N THR A 171 -8.77 8.60 17.69
CA THR A 171 -10.16 9.00 17.84
C THR A 171 -11.10 7.99 17.22
N ASP A 172 -12.19 7.69 17.91
CA ASP A 172 -13.25 6.85 17.37
C ASP A 172 -13.91 7.55 16.17
N ARG A 173 -14.02 6.82 15.06
CA ARG A 173 -14.76 7.24 13.87
C ARG A 173 -15.76 6.17 13.49
N LYS A 174 -16.98 6.59 13.17
CA LYS A 174 -17.98 5.73 12.52
C LYS A 174 -17.77 5.77 11.01
N ASN A 175 -18.02 4.64 10.33
CA ASN A 175 -18.02 4.54 8.88
C ASN A 175 -19.29 3.80 8.44
N GLY A 176 -20.41 4.52 8.44
CA GLY A 176 -21.68 3.95 7.99
C GLY A 176 -22.53 3.28 9.07
N THR A 177 -23.50 2.48 8.60
CA THR A 177 -24.55 1.86 9.42
C THR A 177 -24.62 0.35 9.15
N ILE A 178 -24.81 -0.42 10.21
CA ILE A 178 -25.04 -1.87 10.15
C ILE A 178 -26.51 -2.20 10.42
N TYR A 179 -27.07 -3.09 9.61
CA TYR A 179 -28.44 -3.58 9.71
C TYR A 179 -28.45 -5.10 9.83
N ASN A 180 -29.25 -5.64 10.75
CA ASN A 180 -29.49 -7.08 10.88
C ASN A 180 -30.79 -7.54 10.17
N HIS A 181 -31.60 -6.59 9.69
CA HIS A 181 -32.80 -6.81 8.88
C HIS A 181 -32.86 -5.75 7.78
N HIS A 182 -32.75 -6.18 6.53
CA HIS A 182 -32.78 -5.31 5.35
C HIS A 182 -33.19 -6.10 4.11
N GLU A 183 -33.71 -5.44 3.07
CA GLU A 183 -34.12 -6.15 1.85
C GLU A 183 -32.94 -6.81 1.13
N TYR A 184 -31.74 -6.22 1.18
CA TYR A 184 -30.53 -6.84 0.62
C TYR A 184 -30.15 -8.14 1.34
N ILE A 185 -30.37 -8.22 2.66
CA ILE A 185 -30.21 -9.48 3.41
C ILE A 185 -31.25 -10.50 2.91
N ASN A 186 -32.48 -10.07 2.67
CA ASN A 186 -33.51 -10.95 2.10
C ASN A 186 -33.12 -11.44 0.70
N THR A 187 -32.51 -10.58 -0.13
CA THR A 187 -31.99 -10.95 -1.46
C THR A 187 -30.94 -12.06 -1.36
N VAL A 188 -29.92 -11.91 -0.51
CA VAL A 188 -28.89 -12.95 -0.32
C VAL A 188 -29.49 -14.26 0.19
N ARG A 189 -30.42 -14.22 1.16
CA ARG A 189 -31.11 -15.42 1.64
C ARG A 189 -31.88 -16.12 0.50
N LYS A 190 -32.66 -15.36 -0.28
CA LYS A 190 -33.44 -15.90 -1.40
C LYS A 190 -32.53 -16.51 -2.47
N MET A 191 -31.38 -15.89 -2.74
CA MET A 191 -30.37 -16.39 -3.67
C MET A 191 -29.77 -17.72 -3.20
N VAL A 192 -29.28 -17.78 -1.96
CA VAL A 192 -28.67 -19.01 -1.40
C VAL A 192 -29.69 -20.14 -1.31
N TYR A 193 -30.91 -19.88 -0.86
CA TYR A 193 -31.94 -20.93 -0.81
C TYR A 193 -32.46 -21.32 -2.20
N ALA A 194 -32.30 -20.49 -3.22
CA ALA A 194 -32.55 -20.91 -4.60
C ALA A 194 -31.50 -21.94 -5.06
N LEU A 195 -30.22 -21.77 -4.68
CA LEU A 195 -29.17 -22.79 -4.88
C LEU A 195 -29.53 -24.11 -4.18
N GLU A 196 -29.93 -24.05 -2.90
CA GLU A 196 -30.35 -25.24 -2.14
C GLU A 196 -31.47 -26.02 -2.85
N ASN A 197 -32.42 -25.30 -3.46
CA ASN A 197 -33.54 -25.88 -4.18
C ASN A 197 -33.24 -26.15 -5.67
N ASN A 198 -31.97 -26.05 -6.09
CA ASN A 198 -31.52 -26.25 -7.47
C ASN A 198 -32.28 -25.36 -8.50
N ASP A 199 -32.75 -24.19 -8.06
CA ASP A 199 -33.42 -23.17 -8.88
C ASP A 199 -32.39 -22.12 -9.31
N LEU A 200 -31.50 -22.54 -10.22
CA LEU A 200 -30.37 -21.71 -10.65
C LEU A 200 -30.82 -20.46 -11.42
N ASP A 201 -31.90 -20.53 -12.19
CA ASP A 201 -32.44 -19.36 -12.90
C ASP A 201 -32.85 -18.27 -11.90
N LYS A 202 -33.53 -18.66 -10.82
CA LYS A 202 -33.86 -17.72 -9.74
C LYS A 202 -32.64 -17.24 -8.99
N MET A 203 -31.68 -18.12 -8.68
CA MET A 203 -30.42 -17.73 -8.05
C MET A 203 -29.72 -16.64 -8.84
N TYR A 204 -29.50 -16.86 -10.15
CA TYR A 204 -28.83 -15.89 -11.02
C TYR A 204 -29.65 -14.61 -11.23
N SER A 205 -30.98 -14.66 -11.08
CA SER A 205 -31.84 -13.48 -11.22
C SER A 205 -31.60 -12.39 -10.16
N PHE A 206 -30.88 -12.67 -9.08
CA PHE A 206 -30.53 -11.68 -8.07
C PHE A 206 -29.27 -10.87 -8.41
N TYR A 207 -28.51 -11.32 -9.41
CA TYR A 207 -27.32 -10.63 -9.89
C TYR A 207 -27.67 -9.60 -10.97
N ASP A 208 -26.80 -8.62 -11.09
CA ASP A 208 -26.67 -7.77 -12.27
C ASP A 208 -26.05 -8.59 -13.43
N ASP A 209 -26.35 -8.23 -14.67
CA ASP A 209 -25.83 -8.96 -15.84
C ASP A 209 -24.29 -8.83 -15.95
N ASP A 210 -23.74 -7.71 -15.48
CA ASP A 210 -22.31 -7.41 -15.46
C ASP A 210 -21.66 -7.76 -14.10
N ALA A 211 -22.30 -8.60 -13.28
CA ALA A 211 -21.77 -8.94 -11.97
C ALA A 211 -20.42 -9.69 -12.04
N GLU A 212 -19.53 -9.33 -11.11
CA GLU A 212 -18.18 -9.89 -10.98
C GLU A 212 -18.03 -10.84 -9.79
N PHE A 213 -17.38 -11.98 -10.01
CA PHE A 213 -17.21 -13.03 -9.01
C PHE A 213 -15.74 -13.24 -8.68
N ILE A 214 -15.41 -13.27 -7.39
CA ILE A 214 -14.04 -13.46 -6.89
C ILE A 214 -14.02 -14.68 -5.97
N ASP A 215 -13.10 -15.60 -6.25
CA ASP A 215 -12.82 -16.75 -5.40
C ASP A 215 -11.57 -16.47 -4.56
N SER A 216 -11.72 -16.42 -3.23
CA SER A 216 -10.59 -16.18 -2.30
C SER A 216 -9.47 -17.23 -2.37
N SER A 217 -9.72 -18.37 -2.99
CA SER A 217 -8.75 -19.45 -3.16
C SER A 217 -7.89 -19.29 -4.43
N THR A 218 -8.19 -18.32 -5.30
CA THR A 218 -7.30 -17.99 -6.43
C THR A 218 -6.11 -17.15 -5.96
N PRO A 219 -4.90 -17.36 -6.50
CA PRO A 219 -3.70 -16.65 -6.04
C PRO A 219 -3.72 -15.14 -6.29
N ASP A 220 -4.45 -14.68 -7.29
CA ASP A 220 -4.45 -13.32 -7.82
C ASP A 220 -5.74 -12.54 -7.54
N TYR A 221 -6.78 -13.20 -7.02
CA TYR A 221 -8.10 -12.61 -6.78
C TYR A 221 -8.69 -11.98 -8.06
N GLU A 222 -8.32 -12.50 -9.24
CA GLU A 222 -8.94 -12.05 -10.50
C GLU A 222 -10.44 -12.37 -10.49
N SER A 223 -11.25 -11.39 -10.91
CA SER A 223 -12.69 -11.58 -11.04
C SER A 223 -13.04 -12.27 -12.35
N ILE A 224 -14.16 -13.00 -12.33
CA ILE A 224 -14.77 -13.60 -13.51
C ILE A 224 -16.18 -13.07 -13.71
N SER A 225 -16.69 -13.20 -14.93
CA SER A 225 -18.06 -12.79 -15.28
C SER A 225 -19.11 -13.77 -14.74
N LEU A 226 -20.36 -13.31 -14.63
CA LEU A 226 -21.52 -14.17 -14.37
C LEU A 226 -21.64 -15.36 -15.33
N ALA A 227 -21.24 -15.19 -16.60
CA ALA A 227 -21.28 -16.27 -17.59
C ALA A 227 -20.25 -17.37 -17.27
N GLU A 228 -19.06 -16.99 -16.81
CA GLU A 228 -18.01 -17.93 -16.40
C GLU A 228 -18.36 -18.60 -15.07
N GLN A 229 -18.92 -17.84 -14.12
CA GLN A 229 -19.41 -18.39 -12.85
C GLN A 229 -20.46 -19.48 -13.08
N LYS A 230 -21.43 -19.25 -13.99
CA LYS A 230 -22.43 -20.26 -14.38
C LYS A 230 -21.81 -21.57 -14.87
N VAL A 231 -20.67 -21.50 -15.56
CA VAL A 231 -19.93 -22.68 -16.04
C VAL A 231 -19.29 -23.41 -14.87
N ILE A 232 -18.68 -22.68 -13.92
CA ILE A 232 -18.06 -23.26 -12.72
C ILE A 232 -19.11 -23.91 -11.81
N ASP A 233 -20.23 -23.22 -11.54
CA ASP A 233 -21.32 -23.73 -10.72
C ASP A 233 -21.85 -25.04 -11.30
N LYS A 234 -22.02 -25.10 -12.62
CA LYS A 234 -22.40 -26.34 -13.30
C LYS A 234 -21.37 -27.46 -13.08
N GLN A 235 -20.08 -27.18 -13.20
CA GLN A 235 -19.03 -28.18 -12.97
C GLN A 235 -19.01 -28.70 -11.54
N ILE A 236 -19.30 -27.84 -10.56
CA ILE A 236 -19.44 -28.23 -9.15
C ILE A 236 -20.69 -29.09 -8.99
N LEU A 237 -21.85 -28.64 -9.47
CA LEU A 237 -23.11 -29.34 -9.35
C LEU A 237 -23.16 -30.65 -10.17
N ASP A 238 -22.33 -30.83 -11.19
CA ASP A 238 -22.16 -32.11 -11.88
C ASP A 238 -21.47 -33.16 -11.00
N LYS A 239 -20.63 -32.72 -10.05
CA LYS A 239 -19.86 -33.59 -9.13
C LYS A 239 -20.49 -33.72 -7.75
N TYR A 240 -21.25 -32.72 -7.32
CA TYR A 240 -21.79 -32.61 -5.97
C TYR A 240 -23.30 -32.34 -6.01
N GLU A 241 -24.02 -32.90 -5.06
CA GLU A 241 -25.43 -32.59 -4.79
C GLU A 241 -25.50 -31.69 -3.56
N VAL A 242 -26.26 -30.59 -3.65
CA VAL A 242 -26.55 -29.75 -2.48
C VAL A 242 -27.70 -30.39 -1.72
N SER A 243 -27.44 -30.83 -0.49
CA SER A 243 -28.42 -31.52 0.36
C SER A 243 -29.20 -30.56 1.27
N SER A 244 -28.53 -29.56 1.81
CA SER A 244 -29.12 -28.43 2.55
C SER A 244 -28.10 -27.30 2.65
N ILE A 245 -28.55 -26.10 2.96
CA ILE A 245 -27.68 -24.98 3.30
C ILE A 245 -28.10 -24.40 4.65
N ASP A 246 -27.22 -24.47 5.63
CA ASP A 246 -27.50 -23.93 6.97
C ASP A 246 -26.93 -22.52 7.09
N MET A 247 -27.77 -21.56 7.47
CA MET A 247 -27.33 -20.21 7.81
C MET A 247 -26.55 -20.22 9.13
N VAL A 248 -25.34 -19.66 9.14
CA VAL A 248 -24.51 -19.54 10.33
C VAL A 248 -24.64 -18.12 10.89
N GLY A 249 -25.32 -17.99 12.03
CA GLY A 249 -25.65 -16.68 12.58
C GLY A 249 -26.72 -15.95 11.74
N TYR A 250 -26.53 -14.66 11.50
CA TYR A 250 -27.37 -13.88 10.59
C TYR A 250 -26.49 -13.02 9.68
N PRO A 251 -26.87 -12.80 8.40
CA PRO A 251 -26.17 -11.86 7.55
C PRO A 251 -26.27 -10.43 8.07
N ASP A 252 -25.18 -9.68 7.93
CA ASP A 252 -25.13 -8.26 8.23
C ASP A 252 -25.10 -7.46 6.93
N TYR A 253 -25.94 -6.42 6.84
CA TYR A 253 -25.87 -5.42 5.79
C TYR A 253 -25.13 -4.18 6.32
N LEU A 254 -24.06 -3.81 5.64
CA LEU A 254 -23.23 -2.65 5.93
C LEU A 254 -23.45 -1.63 4.82
N HIS A 255 -23.98 -0.47 5.18
CA HIS A 255 -23.95 0.72 4.33
C HIS A 255 -22.76 1.57 4.75
N TYR A 256 -21.69 1.61 3.94
CA TYR A 256 -20.48 2.38 4.21
C TYR A 256 -20.60 3.84 3.75
N GLU A 257 -20.27 4.79 4.62
CA GLU A 257 -20.17 6.21 4.25
C GLU A 257 -18.98 6.46 3.31
N MET A 258 -17.83 5.85 3.60
CA MET A 258 -16.69 5.92 2.70
C MET A 258 -16.94 5.08 1.45
N GLY A 259 -17.03 5.76 0.31
CA GLY A 259 -17.28 5.12 -0.98
C GLY A 259 -18.75 4.85 -1.28
N ASP A 260 -19.69 5.21 -0.39
CA ASP A 260 -21.14 5.04 -0.57
C ASP A 260 -21.50 3.61 -1.04
N ALA A 261 -21.05 2.61 -0.28
CA ALA A 261 -21.08 1.20 -0.68
C ALA A 261 -22.06 0.37 0.16
N ASP A 262 -22.85 -0.45 -0.53
CA ASP A 262 -23.86 -1.32 0.06
C ASP A 262 -23.39 -2.79 0.02
N VAL A 263 -23.13 -3.37 1.19
CA VAL A 263 -22.47 -4.69 1.29
C VAL A 263 -23.22 -5.62 2.23
N VAL A 264 -23.53 -6.84 1.80
CA VAL A 264 -24.01 -7.90 2.69
C VAL A 264 -22.88 -8.89 2.95
N MET A 265 -22.59 -9.15 4.23
CA MET A 265 -21.72 -10.24 4.66
C MET A 265 -22.58 -11.38 5.20
N SER A 266 -22.37 -12.60 4.72
CA SER A 266 -23.17 -13.76 5.11
C SER A 266 -22.34 -15.03 5.26
N TRP A 267 -22.72 -15.89 6.19
CA TRP A 267 -22.04 -17.15 6.49
C TRP A 267 -22.98 -18.33 6.35
N TRP A 268 -22.51 -19.39 5.70
CA TRP A 268 -23.31 -20.57 5.37
C TRP A 268 -22.48 -21.85 5.52
N ASN A 269 -23.14 -22.94 5.89
CA ASN A 269 -22.63 -24.28 5.73
C ASN A 269 -23.40 -24.96 4.60
N ILE A 270 -22.76 -25.14 3.44
CA ILE A 270 -23.35 -25.86 2.32
C ILE A 270 -23.07 -27.34 2.53
N ASN A 271 -24.11 -28.13 2.80
CA ASN A 271 -23.99 -29.58 2.97
C ASN A 271 -24.06 -30.25 1.61
N LEU A 272 -22.92 -30.79 1.16
CA LEU A 272 -22.74 -31.41 -0.14
C LEU A 272 -22.65 -32.94 -0.02
N ILE A 273 -23.17 -33.65 -1.02
CA ILE A 273 -22.95 -35.08 -1.22
C ILE A 273 -22.17 -35.26 -2.53
N ARG A 274 -20.95 -35.78 -2.44
CA ARG A 274 -20.14 -36.11 -3.62
C ARG A 274 -20.76 -37.28 -4.38
N LYS A 275 -21.03 -37.10 -5.67
CA LYS A 275 -21.80 -38.07 -6.46
C LYS A 275 -21.04 -39.37 -6.72
N SER A 276 -19.71 -39.33 -6.83
CA SER A 276 -18.86 -40.48 -7.16
C SER A 276 -18.80 -41.55 -6.06
N ASP A 277 -18.74 -41.14 -4.79
CA ASP A 277 -18.55 -42.04 -3.65
C ASP A 277 -19.55 -41.82 -2.50
N LYS A 278 -20.52 -40.93 -2.68
CA LYS A 278 -21.55 -40.57 -1.69
C LYS A 278 -20.99 -40.00 -0.40
N LYS A 279 -19.77 -39.47 -0.42
CA LYS A 279 -19.16 -38.79 0.73
C LYS A 279 -19.92 -37.49 1.04
N ALA A 280 -20.34 -37.33 2.29
CA ALA A 280 -20.86 -36.08 2.81
C ALA A 280 -19.72 -35.10 3.11
N ILE A 281 -19.89 -33.85 2.71
CA ILE A 281 -18.93 -32.76 2.87
C ILE A 281 -19.70 -31.54 3.37
N ILE A 282 -19.19 -30.88 4.40
CA ILE A 282 -19.70 -29.58 4.82
C ILE A 282 -18.72 -28.54 4.28
N LEU A 283 -19.24 -27.58 3.52
CA LEU A 283 -18.48 -26.44 3.00
C LEU A 283 -18.90 -25.17 3.77
N PRO A 284 -18.14 -24.77 4.80
CA PRO A 284 -18.27 -23.45 5.38
C PRO A 284 -17.84 -22.40 4.35
N ILE A 285 -18.70 -21.43 4.11
CA ILE A 285 -18.47 -20.34 3.15
C ILE A 285 -18.91 -19.00 3.73
N HIS A 286 -18.12 -17.97 3.49
CA HIS A 286 -18.45 -16.58 3.78
C HIS A 286 -18.55 -15.81 2.47
N TYR A 287 -19.70 -15.20 2.22
CA TYR A 287 -19.92 -14.35 1.05
C TYR A 287 -19.90 -12.88 1.44
N VAL A 288 -19.25 -12.08 0.59
CA VAL A 288 -19.33 -10.62 0.59
C VAL A 288 -20.01 -10.20 -0.71
N ASN A 289 -21.23 -9.67 -0.64
CA ASN A 289 -22.02 -9.26 -1.79
C ASN A 289 -22.17 -7.74 -1.83
N TYR A 290 -21.71 -7.10 -2.91
CA TYR A 290 -21.94 -5.68 -3.17
C TYR A 290 -23.22 -5.48 -3.97
N PHE A 291 -23.98 -4.44 -3.64
CA PHE A 291 -25.25 -4.11 -4.28
C PHE A 291 -25.17 -2.82 -5.08
N ASN A 292 -25.91 -2.76 -6.18
CA ASN A 292 -26.25 -1.49 -6.81
C ASN A 292 -27.54 -0.90 -6.21
N LYS A 293 -27.86 0.33 -6.61
CA LYS A 293 -29.05 1.07 -6.14
C LYS A 293 -30.38 0.42 -6.53
N GLU A 294 -30.38 -0.50 -7.49
CA GLU A 294 -31.55 -1.27 -7.92
C GLU A 294 -31.76 -2.53 -7.07
N GLY A 295 -30.83 -2.83 -6.15
CA GLY A 295 -30.87 -4.00 -5.28
C GLY A 295 -30.41 -5.29 -5.94
N LYS A 296 -29.65 -5.19 -7.04
CA LYS A 296 -28.96 -6.31 -7.67
C LYS A 296 -27.56 -6.47 -7.10
N ILE A 297 -27.10 -7.70 -7.02
CA ILE A 297 -25.72 -8.03 -6.63
C ILE A 297 -24.81 -7.74 -7.83
N ILE A 298 -23.85 -6.83 -7.65
CA ILE A 298 -22.87 -6.44 -8.69
C ILE A 298 -21.50 -7.08 -8.47
N SER A 299 -21.21 -7.56 -7.26
CA SER A 299 -20.03 -8.36 -7.00
C SER A 299 -20.25 -9.35 -5.87
N GLU A 300 -19.70 -10.55 -6.01
CA GLU A 300 -19.65 -11.56 -4.95
C GLU A 300 -18.20 -12.02 -4.75
N THR A 301 -17.73 -11.97 -3.51
CA THR A 301 -16.48 -12.66 -3.10
C THR A 301 -16.82 -13.83 -2.21
N ALA A 302 -16.34 -15.03 -2.59
CA ALA A 302 -16.52 -16.27 -1.87
C ALA A 302 -15.26 -16.66 -1.07
N TYR A 303 -15.38 -16.71 0.26
CA TYR A 303 -14.34 -17.15 1.18
C TYR A 303 -14.61 -18.57 1.67
N TYR A 304 -13.81 -19.53 1.19
CA TYR A 304 -13.96 -20.95 1.54
C TYR A 304 -12.64 -21.71 1.40
N ASN A 305 -12.60 -22.96 1.90
CA ASN A 305 -11.46 -23.85 1.74
C ASN A 305 -11.65 -24.78 0.52
N ALA A 306 -11.02 -24.45 -0.61
CA ALA A 306 -11.13 -25.23 -1.84
C ALA A 306 -10.65 -26.69 -1.72
N LYS A 307 -9.77 -27.01 -0.77
CA LYS A 307 -9.29 -28.38 -0.53
C LYS A 307 -10.39 -29.34 -0.06
N LEU A 308 -11.57 -28.83 0.31
CA LEU A 308 -12.72 -29.67 0.65
C LEU A 308 -13.31 -30.38 -0.58
N PHE A 309 -12.95 -29.95 -1.79
CA PHE A 309 -13.38 -30.54 -3.06
C PHE A 309 -12.42 -31.60 -3.63
N ASP A 310 -11.31 -31.87 -2.96
CA ASP A 310 -10.30 -32.87 -3.36
C ASP A 310 -10.71 -34.34 -3.04
#